data_AF-A0A3C0FNS8-F1
#
_entry.id   AF-A0A3C0FNS8-F1
#
_cell.length_a   1.000
_cell.length_b   1.000
_cell.length_c   1.000
_cell.angle_alpha   90.00
_cell.angle_beta   90.00
_cell.angle_gamma   90.00
#
_symmetry.space_group_name_H-M   'P 1'
#
loop_
_entity.id
_entity.type
_entity.pdbx_description
1 polymer ?
#
loop_
_entity_poly.entity_id
_entity_poly.type
_entity_poly.pdbx_seq_one_letter_code
_entity_poly.pdbx_strand_id
1 'polypeptide(L)' 'AMFFFTDPMTPQPHDVDVRALIRLANMYEVPIACNQSTADLLISNPKFEEICEQYRDHSPEQVFADYSNRQV' A
#
# COMPACT_ATOMS: atom_id res chain seq x y z
N ALA A 1 2.15 -4.46 7.08
CA ALA A 1 2.88 -4.12 5.84
C ALA A 1 2.81 -5.27 4.84
N MET A 2 3.00 -4.97 3.55
CA MET A 2 2.96 -5.93 2.45
C MET A 2 4.29 -5.92 1.68
N PHE A 3 4.91 -7.08 1.53
CA PHE A 3 6.10 -7.26 0.70
C PHE A 3 5.70 -8.09 -0.52
N PHE A 4 5.68 -7.48 -1.70
CA PHE A 4 5.14 -8.11 -2.89
C PHE A 4 6.01 -7.83 -4.13
N PHE A 5 6.95 -8.74 -4.39
CA PHE A 5 7.88 -8.60 -5.51
C PHE A 5 7.26 -9.14 -6.79
N THR A 6 7.19 -8.28 -7.80
CA THR A 6 6.59 -8.58 -9.11
C THR A 6 7.66 -8.53 -10.18
N ASP A 7 7.50 -9.30 -11.26
CA ASP A 7 8.40 -9.23 -12.42
C ASP A 7 8.09 -7.95 -13.23
N PRO A 8 9.01 -6.99 -13.35
CA PRO A 8 8.75 -5.75 -14.09
C PRO A 8 8.91 -5.90 -15.61
N MET A 9 9.51 -7.00 -16.09
CA MET A 9 9.89 -7.17 -17.49
C MET A 9 8.88 -7.99 -18.28
N THR A 10 8.06 -8.80 -17.61
CA THR A 10 7.13 -9.72 -18.27
C THR A 10 5.70 -9.48 -17.79
N PRO A 11 4.81 -8.90 -18.63
CA PRO A 11 3.41 -8.73 -18.27
C PRO A 11 2.73 -10.08 -18.09
N GLN A 12 1.95 -10.20 -17.03
CA GLN A 12 1.22 -11.43 -16.71
C GLN A 12 -0.29 -11.25 -16.94
N PRO A 13 -1.03 -12.33 -17.27
CA PRO A 13 -2.49 -12.26 -17.43
C PRO A 13 -3.24 -11.73 -16.20
N HIS A 14 -2.63 -11.80 -15.01
CA HIS A 14 -3.19 -11.36 -13.73
C HIS A 14 -2.68 -9.99 -13.26
N ASP A 15 -2.07 -9.18 -14.13
CA ASP A 15 -1.59 -7.83 -13.80
C ASP A 15 -2.70 -6.92 -13.26
N VAL A 16 -3.95 -7.18 -13.62
CA VAL A 16 -5.13 -6.49 -13.08
C VAL A 16 -5.30 -6.72 -11.58
N ASP A 17 -5.00 -7.93 -11.10
CA ASP A 17 -5.12 -8.31 -9.70
C ASP A 17 -3.99 -7.70 -8.86
N VAL A 18 -2.77 -7.67 -9.42
CA VAL A 18 -1.62 -6.99 -8.80
C VAL A 18 -1.93 -5.52 -8.55
N ARG A 19 -2.49 -4.84 -9.56
CA ARG A 19 -2.89 -3.43 -9.44
C ARG A 19 -4.04 -3.23 -8.45
N ALA A 20 -4.99 -4.16 -8.40
CA ALA A 20 -6.08 -4.12 -7.43
C ALA A 20 -5.55 -4.22 -5.98
N LEU A 21 -4.58 -5.10 -5.73
CA LEU A 21 -3.95 -5.26 -4.41
C LEU A 21 -3.17 -4.01 -4.00
N ILE A 22 -2.36 -3.44 -4.89
CA ILE A 22 -1.63 -2.19 -4.63
C ILE A 22 -2.62 -1.04 -4.34
N ARG A 23 -3.72 -0.97 -5.07
CA ARG A 23 -4.76 0.05 -4.85
C ARG A 23 -5.39 -0.05 -3.47
N LEU A 24 -5.66 -1.27 -2.99
CA LEU A 24 -6.14 -1.48 -1.63
C LEU A 24 -5.09 -1.08 -0.60
N ALA A 25 -3.84 -1.49 -0.79
CA ALA A 25 -2.78 -1.12 0.15
C ALA A 25 -2.61 0.40 0.28
N ASN A 26 -2.70 1.13 -0.83
CA ASN A 26 -2.70 2.60 -0.81
C ASN A 26 -3.94 3.18 -0.11
N MET A 27 -5.12 2.59 -0.34
CA MET A 27 -6.37 3.05 0.29
C MET A 27 -6.32 2.97 1.82
N TYR A 28 -5.68 1.93 2.36
CA TYR A 28 -5.58 1.68 3.80
C TYR A 28 -4.24 2.13 4.40
N GLU A 29 -3.45 2.93 3.68
CA GLU A 29 -2.14 3.42 4.13
C GLU A 29 -1.20 2.29 4.62
N VAL A 30 -1.30 1.10 4.00
CA VAL A 30 -0.48 -0.06 4.35
C VAL A 30 0.91 0.13 3.74
N PRO A 31 2.01 0.08 4.52
CA PRO A 31 3.35 0.15 3.94
C PRO A 31 3.58 -1.00 2.95
N ILE A 32 3.98 -0.66 1.73
CA ILE A 32 4.24 -1.64 0.65
C ILE A 32 5.68 -1.59 0.18
N ALA A 33 6.24 -2.77 -0.12
CA ALA A 33 7.49 -2.89 -0.85
C ALA A 33 7.30 -3.78 -2.08
N CYS A 34 7.47 -3.19 -3.26
CA CYS A 34 7.40 -3.91 -4.54
C CYS A 34 8.77 -4.35 -5.08
N ASN A 35 9.85 -3.99 -4.38
CA ASN A 35 11.22 -4.36 -4.70
C ASN A 35 12.05 -4.50 -3.40
N GLN A 36 13.24 -5.09 -3.52
CA GLN A 36 14.12 -5.35 -2.38
C GLN A 36 14.62 -4.07 -1.71
N SER A 37 14.98 -3.04 -2.48
CA SER A 37 15.47 -1.77 -1.93
C SER A 37 14.44 -1.11 -1.01
N THR A 38 13.17 -1.06 -1.41
CA THR A 38 12.09 -0.57 -0.55
C THR A 38 11.88 -1.47 0.67
N ALA A 39 11.97 -2.79 0.51
CA ALA A 39 11.84 -3.72 1.63
C ALA A 39 12.93 -3.50 2.70
N ASP A 40 14.18 -3.33 2.26
CA ASP A 40 15.32 -3.06 3.14
C ASP A 40 15.13 -1.74 3.90
N LEU A 41 14.64 -0.69 3.23
CA LEU A 41 14.35 0.59 3.87
C LEU A 41 13.22 0.49 4.91
N LEU A 42 12.17 -0.29 4.61
CA LEU A 42 11.06 -0.48 5.56
C LEU A 42 11.53 -1.25 6.80
N ILE A 43 12.25 -2.36 6.62
CA ILE A 43 12.71 -3.21 7.73
C ILE A 43 13.81 -2.52 8.56
N SER A 44 14.68 -1.73 7.92
CA SER A 44 15.77 -1.03 8.63
C SER A 44 15.30 0.20 9.41
N ASN A 45 14.07 0.68 9.18
CA ASN A 45 13.54 1.82 9.90
C ASN A 45 13.22 1.44 11.36
N PRO A 46 13.91 2.01 12.37
CA PRO A 46 13.69 1.66 13.78
C PRO A 46 12.29 2.04 14.30
N LYS A 47 11.59 2.93 13.60
CA LYS A 47 10.22 3.36 13.93
C LYS A 47 9.16 2.65 13.10
N PHE A 48 9.52 1.61 12.35
CA PHE A 48 8.59 0.94 11.45
C PHE A 48 7.31 0.46 12.15
N GLU A 49 7.45 -0.18 13.31
CA GLU A 49 6.31 -0.68 14.09
C GLU A 49 5.42 0.48 14.58
N GLU A 50 6.02 1.54 15.14
CA GLU A 50 5.31 2.74 15.60
C GLU A 50 4.50 3.38 14.47
N ILE A 51 5.09 3.50 13.27
CA ILE A 51 4.40 4.02 12.10
C ILE A 51 3.25 3.09 11.71
N CYS A 52 3.47 1.76 11.68
CA CYS A 52 2.39 0.84 11.34
C CYS A 52 1.21 0.92 12.32
N GLU A 53 1.48 1.08 13.62
CA GLU A 53 0.46 1.28 14.64
C GLU A 53 -0.29 2.61 14.46
N GLN A 54 0.43 3.70 14.18
CA GLN A 54 -0.17 5.01 13.97
C GLN A 54 -1.22 5.00 12.84
N TYR A 55 -1.01 4.18 11.80
CA TYR A 55 -1.90 4.12 10.65
C TYR A 55 -2.90 2.95 10.67
N ARG A 56 -2.84 2.05 11.66
CA ARG A 56 -3.64 0.81 11.68
C ARG A 56 -5.15 1.05 11.69
N ASP A 57 -5.60 2.08 12.39
CA ASP A 57 -7.03 2.36 12.60
C ASP A 57 -7.57 3.48 11.69
N HIS A 58 -6.77 3.95 10.71
CA HIS A 58 -7.29 4.91 9.73
C HIS A 58 -8.36 4.24 8.87
N SER A 59 -9.60 4.69 9.06
CA SER A 59 -10.72 4.33 8.19
C SER A 59 -10.61 5.11 6.88
N PRO A 60 -10.51 4.44 5.72
CA PRO A 60 -10.47 5.12 4.43
C PRO A 60 -11.71 5.97 4.18
N GLU A 61 -12.86 5.60 4.74
CA GLU A 61 -14.10 6.36 4.67
C GLU A 61 -13.95 7.76 5.28
N GLN A 62 -13.13 7.89 6.34
CA GLN A 62 -12.83 9.17 6.96
C GLN A 62 -11.79 9.95 6.16
N VAL A 63 -10.71 9.29 5.71
CA VAL A 63 -9.61 9.92 4.96
C VAL A 63 -10.08 10.46 3.60
N PHE A 64 -10.94 9.70 2.92
CA PHE A 64 -11.42 10.03 1.58
C PHE A 64 -12.86 10.55 1.56
N ALA A 65 -13.39 11.00 2.70
CA ALA A 65 -14.76 11.51 2.83
C ALA A 65 -15.10 12.60 1.79
N ASP A 66 -14.15 13.49 1.51
CA ASP A 66 -14.32 14.57 0.53
C ASP A 66 -14.46 14.04 -0.91
N TYR A 67 -13.76 12.94 -1.24
CA TYR A 67 -13.87 12.30 -2.55
C TYR A 67 -15.22 11.60 -2.71
N SER A 68 -15.69 10.91 -1.66
CA SER A 68 -16.98 10.22 -1.67
C SER A 68 -18.18 11.16 -1.78
N ASN A 69 -18.07 12.37 -1.23
CA ASN A 69 -19.16 13.35 -1.20
C ASN A 69 -19.16 14.34 -2.38
N ARG A 70 -18.20 14.22 -3.30
CA ARG A 70 -18.10 15.11 -4.44
C ARG A 70 -19.26 14.87 -5.43
N GLN A 71 -20.03 15.91 -5.72
CA GLN A 71 -20.99 15.92 -6.84
C GLN A 71 -20.18 15.98 -8.15
N VAL A 72 -20.40 15.01 -9.03
CA VAL A 72 -19.71 14.85 -10.33
C VAL A 72 -20.49 15.56 -11.43
#